data_AF-A0A8C5C765-F1
#
_entry.id   AF-A0A8C5C765-F1
#
_cell.length_a   1.000
_cell.length_b   1.000
_cell.length_c   1.000
_cell.angle_alpha   90.00
_cell.angle_beta   90.00
_cell.angle_gamma   90.00
#
_symmetry.space_group_name_H-M   'P 1'
#
loop_
_entity.id
_entity.type
_entity.pdbx_description
1 polymer ?
#
loop_
_entity_poly.entity_id
_entity_poly.type
_entity_poly.pdbx_seq_one_letter_code
_entity_poly.pdbx_strand_id
1 'polypeptide(L)' 'MLRRKPTRLELKMDDTEEFESIKKELENRKRQREEVSCPSGGGASDGEPHPLRADVINERIGFKPTPKMAAPPTFFGNL' A
#
# COMPACT_ATOMS: atom_id res chain seq x y z
N MET A 1 -0.67 24.17 46.48
CA MET A 1 -1.38 24.77 45.33
C MET A 1 -2.36 23.76 44.77
N LEU A 2 -3.60 24.15 44.51
CA LEU A 2 -4.61 23.24 43.97
C LEU A 2 -4.48 23.12 42.44
N ARG A 3 -4.42 21.90 41.91
CA ARG A 3 -4.30 21.64 40.47
C ARG A 3 -5.67 21.33 39.88
N ARG A 4 -5.99 21.92 38.71
CA ARG A 4 -7.22 21.63 37.96
C ARG A 4 -7.10 20.33 37.16
N LYS A 5 -8.24 19.81 36.72
CA LYS A 5 -8.28 18.65 35.82
C LYS A 5 -7.76 19.02 34.41
N PRO A 6 -7.16 18.06 33.69
CA PRO A 6 -6.77 18.25 32.29
C PRO A 6 -7.98 18.55 31.40
N THR A 7 -7.76 19.30 30.33
CA THR A 7 -8.81 19.63 29.37
C THR A 7 -9.09 18.41 28.49
N ARG A 8 -10.37 18.10 28.29
CA ARG A 8 -10.85 17.13 27.31
C ARG A 8 -11.27 17.85 26.03
N LEU A 9 -10.80 17.38 24.88
CA LEU A 9 -11.21 17.90 23.58
C LEU A 9 -12.49 17.20 23.14
N GLU A 10 -13.41 17.95 22.55
CA GLU A 10 -14.67 17.45 22.01
C GLU A 10 -14.74 17.78 20.51
N LEU A 11 -15.38 16.89 19.75
CA LEU A 11 -15.57 17.07 18.30
C LEU A 11 -16.66 18.10 18.03
N LYS A 12 -16.42 18.95 17.04
CA LYS A 12 -17.30 20.05 16.62
C LYS A 12 -17.79 19.85 15.19
N MET A 13 -18.74 20.69 14.78
CA MET A 13 -19.20 20.74 13.39
C MET A 13 -18.07 21.19 12.45
N ASP A 14 -17.20 22.09 12.91
CA ASP A 14 -16.04 22.58 12.14
C ASP A 14 -15.11 21.44 11.69
N ASP A 15 -14.98 20.36 12.48
CA ASP A 15 -14.14 19.21 12.15
C ASP A 15 -14.61 18.46 10.89
N THR A 16 -15.90 18.63 10.52
CA THR A 16 -16.44 18.05 9.28
C THR A 16 -15.97 18.80 8.03
N GLU A 17 -15.70 20.10 8.13
CA GLU A 17 -15.18 20.90 7.03
C GLU A 17 -13.73 20.53 6.71
N GLU A 18 -12.93 20.23 7.74
CA GLU A 18 -11.57 19.70 7.58
C GLU A 18 -11.61 18.38 6.79
N PHE A 19 -12.52 17.47 7.15
CA PHE A 19 -12.69 16.21 6.45
C PHE A 19 -13.05 16.38 4.96
N GLU A 20 -14.03 17.24 4.65
CA GLU A 20 -14.44 17.46 3.25
C GLU A 20 -13.33 18.12 2.43
N SER A 21 -12.50 18.98 3.04
CA SER A 21 -11.34 19.58 2.37
C SER A 21 -10.29 18.53 1.97
N ILE A 22 -9.94 17.62 2.89
CA ILE A 22 -8.97 16.55 2.65
C ILE A 22 -9.51 15.55 1.62
N LYS A 23 -10.78 15.19 1.72
CA LYS A 23 -11.47 14.30 0.77
C LYS A 23 -11.46 14.89 -0.64
N LYS A 24 -11.75 16.19 -0.77
CA LYS A 24 -11.69 16.92 -2.03
C LYS A 24 -10.27 17.00 -2.59
N GLU A 25 -9.26 17.21 -1.74
CA GLU A 25 -7.86 17.19 -2.16
C GLU A 25 -7.45 15.81 -2.70
N LEU A 26 -7.85 14.73 -2.02
CA LEU A 26 -7.57 13.36 -2.44
C LEU A 26 -8.25 13.03 -3.77
N GLU A 27 -9.51 13.45 -3.94
CA GLU A 27 -10.22 13.30 -5.20
C GLU A 27 -9.56 14.09 -6.33
N ASN A 28 -9.16 15.34 -6.08
CA ASN A 28 -8.46 16.17 -7.08
C ASN A 28 -7.10 15.58 -7.46
N ARG A 29 -6.36 15.03 -6.50
CA ARG A 29 -5.10 14.31 -6.76
C ARG A 29 -5.34 13.05 -7.59
N LYS A 30 -6.44 12.33 -7.34
CA LYS A 30 -6.86 11.19 -8.16
C LYS A 30 -7.22 11.62 -9.58
N ARG A 31 -7.92 12.74 -9.77
CA ARG A 31 -8.25 13.32 -11.08
C ARG A 31 -7.01 13.81 -11.85
N GLN A 32 -6.04 14.42 -11.17
CA GLN A 32 -4.76 14.79 -11.80
C GLN A 32 -3.94 13.57 -12.24
N ARG A 33 -4.10 12.42 -11.55
CA ARG A 33 -3.54 11.14 -12.03
C ARG A 33 -4.32 10.57 -13.22
N GLU A 34 -5.58 10.95 -13.39
CA GLU A 34 -6.47 10.47 -14.47
C GLU A 34 -6.30 11.25 -15.78
N GLU A 35 -5.93 12.55 -15.76
CA GLU A 35 -5.61 13.28 -17.01
C GLU A 35 -4.29 12.82 -17.69
N VAL A 36 -3.49 11.97 -17.04
CA VAL A 36 -2.32 11.29 -17.65
C VAL A 36 -2.55 9.79 -17.83
N SER A 37 -3.76 9.28 -17.54
CA SER A 37 -4.03 7.84 -17.55
C SER A 37 -5.33 7.54 -18.29
N CYS A 38 -5.18 6.97 -19.48
CA CYS A 38 -6.21 6.17 -20.17
C CYS A 38 -7.03 5.29 -19.20
N PRO A 39 -8.29 4.95 -19.57
CA PRO A 39 -9.19 4.24 -18.68
C PRO A 39 -8.76 2.78 -18.54
N SER A 40 -8.34 2.39 -17.34
CA SER A 40 -8.34 0.98 -16.97
C SER A 40 -8.68 0.83 -15.49
N GLY A 41 -9.85 0.26 -15.25
CA GLY A 41 -10.14 -0.37 -13.98
C GLY A 41 -9.19 -1.55 -13.79
N GLY A 42 -8.43 -1.51 -12.70
CA GLY A 42 -7.68 -2.65 -12.21
C GLY A 42 -6.32 -2.85 -12.87
N GLY A 43 -5.30 -3.01 -12.04
CA GLY A 43 -4.01 -3.53 -12.48
C GLY A 43 -2.92 -2.48 -12.50
N ALA A 44 -1.86 -2.80 -11.75
CA ALA A 44 -0.53 -2.34 -12.06
C ALA A 44 -0.21 -2.57 -13.55
N SER A 45 0.45 -1.59 -14.18
CA SER A 45 1.24 -1.63 -15.44
C SER A 45 1.10 -0.26 -16.11
N ASP A 46 2.10 0.37 -16.73
CA ASP A 46 3.54 0.16 -16.85
C ASP A 46 4.07 1.48 -17.47
N GLY A 47 5.33 1.84 -17.24
CA GLY A 47 5.94 3.04 -17.85
C GLY A 47 7.43 3.24 -17.57
N GLU A 48 7.99 2.34 -16.80
CA GLU A 48 9.41 2.06 -16.57
C GLU A 48 9.44 0.52 -16.43
N PRO A 49 10.52 -0.24 -16.65
CA PRO A 49 10.62 -1.62 -16.19
C PRO A 49 10.58 -1.62 -14.65
N HIS A 50 9.41 -1.32 -14.10
CA HIS A 50 9.20 -1.20 -12.69
C HIS A 50 9.35 -2.62 -12.18
N PRO A 51 10.30 -2.86 -11.25
CA PRO A 51 10.46 -4.17 -10.65
C PRO A 51 9.09 -4.67 -10.19
N LEU A 52 8.77 -5.94 -10.49
CA LEU A 52 7.48 -6.51 -10.11
C LEU A 52 7.27 -6.17 -8.64
N ARG A 53 6.03 -5.90 -8.21
CA ARG A 53 5.76 -5.57 -6.80
C ARG A 53 6.45 -6.54 -5.83
N ALA A 54 6.55 -7.81 -6.23
CA ALA A 54 7.30 -8.84 -5.52
C ALA A 54 8.80 -8.53 -5.42
N ASP A 55 9.47 -8.12 -6.50
CA ASP A 55 10.89 -7.79 -6.55
C ASP A 55 11.22 -6.60 -5.64
N VAL A 56 10.39 -5.55 -5.65
CA VAL A 56 10.54 -4.39 -4.73
C VAL A 56 10.47 -4.82 -3.27
N ILE A 57 9.54 -5.70 -2.94
CA ILE A 57 9.36 -6.21 -1.58
C ILE A 57 10.55 -7.09 -1.20
N ASN A 58 10.98 -7.97 -2.10
CA ASN A 58 12.10 -8.88 -1.91
C ASN A 58 13.41 -8.12 -1.64
N GLU A 59 13.71 -7.08 -2.42
CA GLU A 59 14.86 -6.20 -2.19
C GLU A 59 14.77 -5.46 -0.85
N ARG A 60 13.60 -4.91 -0.52
CA ARG A 60 13.38 -4.15 0.72
C ARG A 60 13.56 -4.98 1.99
N ILE A 61 13.20 -6.25 1.95
CA ILE A 61 13.32 -7.16 3.11
C ILE A 61 14.57 -8.03 3.06
N GLY A 62 15.43 -7.87 2.05
CA GLY A 62 16.62 -8.70 1.85
C GLY A 62 16.31 -10.17 1.52
N PHE A 63 15.11 -10.46 1.01
CA PHE A 63 14.71 -11.82 0.66
C PHE A 63 15.25 -12.21 -0.71
N LYS A 64 16.05 -13.28 -0.74
CA LYS A 64 16.57 -13.89 -1.97
C LYS A 64 15.85 -15.22 -2.17
N PRO A 65 14.83 -15.31 -3.04
CA PRO A 65 14.14 -16.57 -3.28
C PRO A 65 15.14 -17.59 -3.81
N THR A 66 15.44 -18.60 -3.00
CA THR A 66 16.20 -19.75 -3.48
C THR A 66 15.31 -20.50 -4.45
N PRO A 67 15.74 -20.77 -5.70
CA PRO A 67 14.99 -21.66 -6.57
C PRO A 67 14.83 -22.98 -5.82
N LYS A 68 13.58 -23.37 -5.54
CA LYS A 68 13.29 -24.70 -5.02
C LYS A 68 13.82 -25.66 -6.09
N MET A 69 14.95 -26.30 -5.82
CA MET A 69 15.40 -27.43 -6.63
C MET A 69 14.21 -28.37 -6.69
N ALA A 70 13.74 -28.69 -7.89
CA ALA A 70 12.75 -29.73 -8.07
C ALA A 70 13.29 -30.95 -7.33
N ALA A 71 12.63 -31.32 -6.24
CA ALA A 71 13.04 -32.49 -5.47
C ALA A 71 13.09 -33.64 -6.47
N PRO A 72 14.23 -34.33 -6.63
CA PRO A 72 14.23 -35.55 -7.42
C PRO A 72 13.16 -36.48 -6.82
N PRO A 73 12.43 -37.25 -7.64
CA PRO A 73 11.46 -38.20 -7.12
C PRO A 73 12.17 -39.04 -6.07
N THR A 74 11.72 -38.97 -4.82
CA THR A 74 12.23 -39.74 -3.70
C THR A 74 12.02 -41.22 -4.03
N PHE A 75 13.05 -41.84 -4.60
CA PHE A 75 13.14 -43.28 -4.81
C PHE A 75 13.75 -43.93 -3.56
N PHE A 76 13.04 -43.82 -2.44
CA PHE A 76 13.13 -44.72 -1.29
C PHE A 76 11.72 -45.29 -1.19
N GLY A 77 11.43 -46.57 -1.40
CA GLY A 77 12.23 -47.76 -1.34
C GLY A 77 11.24 -48.81 -0.83
N ASN A 78 10.64 -49.59 -1.75
CA ASN A 78 9.87 -50.77 -1.41
C ASN A 78 10.63 -51.96 -1.99
N LEU A 79 11.46 -52.56 -1.13
CA LEU A 79 11.90 -53.94 -1.26
C LEU A 79 10.91 -54.80 -0.46
#